data_AF-A0A2P4S7X6-F1
#
_entry.id   AF-A0A2P4S7X6-F1
#
_cell.length_a   1.000
_cell.length_b   1.000
_cell.length_c   1.000
_cell.angle_alpha   90.00
_cell.angle_beta   90.00
_cell.angle_gamma   90.00
#
_symmetry.space_group_name_H-M   'P 1'
#
loop_
_entity.id
_entity.type
_entity.pdbx_description
1 polymer ?
#
loop_
_entity_poly.entity_id
_entity_poly.type
_entity_poly.pdbx_seq_one_letter_code
_entity_poly.pdbx_strand_id
1 'polypeptide(L)' 'VTTLVKCPQNPSGKKKGRSKRARILLASVEEATQNLLDKGEKIAKEAAVLKEELHAALADVQKESKCIM' A
#
# COMPACT_ATOMS: atom_id res chain seq x y z
N VAL A 1 3.23 -3.72 -8.73
CA VAL A 1 4.61 -3.18 -8.57
C VAL A 1 5.53 -4.32 -8.16
N THR A 2 6.74 -4.45 -8.70
CA THR A 2 7.62 -5.62 -8.47
C THR A 2 9.08 -5.29 -8.16
N THR A 3 9.45 -4.01 -8.03
CA THR A 3 10.85 -3.58 -7.76
C THR A 3 11.10 -3.15 -6.30
N LEU A 4 10.05 -2.84 -5.54
CA LEU A 4 10.09 -2.56 -4.10
C LEU A 4 9.79 -3.83 -3.28
N VAL A 5 10.43 -4.96 -3.60
CA VAL A 5 10.14 -6.21 -2.88
C VAL A 5 11.05 -6.35 -1.66
N LYS A 6 10.73 -5.59 -0.60
CA LYS A 6 11.06 -5.90 0.80
C LYS A 6 9.99 -5.26 1.70
N CYS A 7 9.19 -6.06 2.40
CA CYS A 7 8.43 -5.54 3.54
C CYS A 7 9.43 -5.06 4.60
N PRO A 8 9.44 -3.77 4.99
CA PRO A 8 10.30 -3.26 6.05
C PRO A 8 10.15 -4.01 7.37
N GLN A 9 8.98 -4.63 7.64
CA GLN A 9 8.77 -5.49 8.79
C GLN A 9 9.62 -6.77 8.78
N ASN A 10 10.06 -7.23 7.61
CA ASN A 10 10.94 -8.39 7.44
C ASN A 10 12.20 -8.00 6.65
N PRO A 11 13.11 -7.21 7.25
CA PRO A 11 14.31 -6.77 6.58
C PRO A 11 15.23 -7.97 6.34
N SER A 12 15.53 -8.26 5.06
CA SER A 12 16.59 -9.20 4.70
C SER A 12 17.89 -8.81 5.42
N GLY A 13 18.53 -9.79 6.10
CA GLY A 13 19.75 -9.59 6.90
C GLY A 13 20.97 -9.04 6.16
N LYS A 14 20.87 -8.81 4.84
CA LYS A 14 21.88 -8.09 4.04
C LYS A 14 21.74 -6.58 4.24
N LYS A 15 22.27 -6.06 5.37
CA LYS A 15 22.39 -4.63 5.64
C LYS A 15 23.51 -4.01 4.77
N LYS A 16 23.17 -3.61 3.54
CA LYS A 16 23.99 -2.71 2.72
C LYS A 16 23.25 -1.37 2.61
N GLY A 17 23.98 -0.26 2.64
CA GLY A 17 23.50 1.12 2.89
C GLY A 17 22.10 1.48 2.36
N ARG A 18 21.38 2.31 3.14
CA ARG A 18 20.01 2.76 2.84
C ARG A 18 20.01 3.71 1.64
N SER A 19 19.50 3.28 0.49
CA SER A 19 19.42 4.11 -0.72
C SER A 19 18.43 5.27 -0.55
N LYS A 20 18.87 6.50 -0.85
CA LYS A 20 18.00 7.69 -0.87
C LYS A 20 16.89 7.56 -1.92
N ARG A 21 17.21 7.05 -3.11
CA ARG A 21 16.22 6.83 -4.18
C ARG A 21 15.14 5.82 -3.78
N ALA A 22 15.53 4.75 -3.07
CA ALA A 22 14.58 3.76 -2.58
C ALA A 22 13.60 4.36 -1.55
N ARG A 23 14.06 5.30 -0.70
CA ARG A 23 13.18 6.01 0.25
C ARG A 23 12.15 6.88 -0.47
N ILE A 24 12.56 7.59 -1.52
CA ILE A 24 11.65 8.44 -2.31
C ILE A 24 10.60 7.56 -3.00
N LEU A 25 11.03 6.45 -3.62
CA LEU A 25 10.11 5.51 -4.25
C LEU A 25 9.12 4.89 -3.26
N LEU A 26 9.60 4.51 -2.07
CA LEU A 26 8.73 4.00 -1.00
C LEU A 26 7.69 5.04 -0.58
N ALA A 27 8.11 6.29 -0.34
CA ALA A 27 7.20 7.37 0.05
C ALA A 27 6.14 7.65 -1.03
N SER A 28 6.51 7.64 -2.31
CA SER A 28 5.54 7.79 -3.40
C SER A 28 4.53 6.64 -3.47
N VAL A 29 4.96 5.42 -3.15
CA VAL A 29 4.05 4.26 -3.09
C VAL A 29 3.14 4.35 -1.88
N GLU A 30 3.65 4.73 -0.70
CA GLU A 30 2.83 4.98 0.50
C GLU A 30 1.77 6.05 0.24
N GLU A 31 2.15 7.16 -0.39
CA GLU A 31 1.23 8.24 -0.76
C GLU A 31 0.17 7.76 -1.76
N ALA A 32 0.57 7.05 -2.82
CA ALA A 32 -0.37 6.50 -3.79
C ALA A 32 -1.34 5.50 -3.15
N THR A 33 -0.86 4.68 -2.21
CA THR A 33 -1.68 3.70 -1.47
C THR A 33 -2.68 4.41 -0.57
N GLN A 34 -2.26 5.45 0.15
CA GLN A 34 -3.16 6.24 1.00
C GLN A 34 -4.24 6.96 0.18
N ASN A 35 -3.85 7.50 -0.98
CA ASN A 35 -4.79 8.15 -1.91
C ASN A 35 -5.82 7.16 -2.48
N LEU A 36 -5.40 5.92 -2.78
CA LEU A 36 -6.31 4.86 -3.21
C LEU A 36 -7.30 4.51 -2.10
N LEU A 37 -6.85 4.35 -0.85
CA LEU A 37 -7.73 4.01 0.26
C LEU A 37 -8.73 5.12 0.58
N ASP A 38 -8.30 6.39 0.63
CA ASP A 38 -9.20 7.52 0.92
C ASP A 38 -10.28 7.68 -0.16
N LYS A 39 -9.88 7.68 -1.44
CA LYS A 39 -10.83 7.83 -2.55
C LYS A 39 -11.69 6.58 -2.71
N GLY A 40 -11.10 5.40 -2.55
CA GLY A 40 -11.79 4.12 -2.62
C GLY A 40 -12.88 3.99 -1.57
N GLU A 41 -12.61 4.40 -0.33
CA GLU A 41 -13.61 4.35 0.75
C GLU A 41 -14.80 5.28 0.48
N LYS A 42 -14.57 6.46 -0.10
CA LYS A 42 -15.65 7.38 -0.54
C LYS A 42 -16.52 6.72 -1.61
N ILE A 43 -15.88 6.10 -2.61
CA ILE A 43 -16.58 5.39 -3.68
C ILE A 43 -17.37 4.18 -3.14
N ALA A 44 -16.78 3.38 -2.25
CA ALA A 44 -17.42 2.20 -1.67
C ALA A 44 -18.65 2.56 -0.82
N LYS A 45 -18.63 3.71 -0.12
CA LYS A 45 -19.79 4.22 0.62
C LYS A 45 -20.97 4.59 -0.29
N GLU A 46 -20.68 5.14 -1.47
CA GLU A 46 -21.67 5.59 -2.44
C GLU A 46 -22.09 4.49 -3.42
N ALA A 47 -21.39 3.36 -3.43
CA ALA A 47 -21.65 2.26 -4.35
C ALA A 47 -23.01 1.59 -4.07
N ALA A 48 -23.90 1.63 -5.05
CA ALA A 48 -25.18 0.94 -5.01
C ALA A 48 -25.07 -0.58 -5.29
N VAL A 49 -23.97 -1.00 -5.93
CA VAL A 49 -23.69 -2.40 -6.33
C VAL A 49 -22.23 -2.71 -5.99
N LEU A 50 -21.93 -3.98 -5.69
CA LEU A 50 -20.57 -4.47 -5.37
C LEU A 50 -19.94 -3.81 -4.12
N LYS A 51 -20.74 -3.23 -3.23
CA LYS A 51 -20.26 -2.55 -2.02
C LYS A 51 -19.37 -3.45 -1.15
N GLU A 52 -19.83 -4.68 -0.89
CA GLU A 52 -19.06 -5.65 -0.09
C GLU A 52 -17.75 -6.05 -0.77
N GLU A 53 -17.76 -6.22 -2.10
CA GLU A 53 -16.56 -6.56 -2.87
C GLU A 53 -15.56 -5.41 -2.89
N LEU A 54 -16.03 -4.16 -3.01
CA LEU A 54 -15.19 -2.97 -2.92
C LEU A 54 -14.58 -2.83 -1.52
N HIS A 55 -15.36 -3.01 -0.46
CA HIS A 55 -14.82 -2.97 0.90
C HIS A 55 -13.83 -4.11 1.17
N ALA A 56 -14.09 -5.32 0.66
CA ALA A 56 -13.16 -6.45 0.76
C ALA A 56 -11.84 -6.13 0.04
N ALA A 57 -11.90 -5.61 -1.19
CA ALA A 57 -10.71 -5.23 -1.94
C ALA A 57 -9.91 -4.11 -1.23
N LEU A 58 -10.58 -3.11 -0.64
CA LEU A 58 -9.92 -2.05 0.13
C LEU A 58 -9.29 -2.60 1.42
N ALA A 59 -9.94 -3.55 2.09
CA ALA A 59 -9.39 -4.21 3.28
C ALA A 59 -8.13 -5.00 2.95
N ASP A 60 -8.09 -5.70 1.81
CA ASP A 60 -6.90 -6.41 1.35
C ASP A 60 -5.74 -5.44 1.05
N VAL A 61 -6.01 -4.31 0.39
CA VAL A 61 -5.01 -3.25 0.18
C VAL A 61 -4.49 -2.70 1.51
N GLN A 62 -5.37 -2.45 2.48
CA GLN A 62 -4.98 -1.95 3.80
C GLN A 62 -4.15 -2.97 4.60
N LYS A 63 -4.46 -4.26 4.44
CA LYS A 63 -3.67 -5.33 5.07
C LYS A 63 -2.26 -5.37 4.48
N GLU A 64 -2.15 -5.31 3.16
CA GLU A 64 -0.85 -5.34 2.48
C GLU A 64 -0.05 -4.04 2.72
N SER A 65 -0.72 -2.89 2.82
CA SER A 65 -0.06 -1.61 3.08
C SER A 65 0.68 -1.60 4.42
N LYS A 66 0.17 -2.29 5.44
CA LYS A 66 0.85 -2.47 6.74
C LYS A 66 2.17 -3.22 6.62
N CYS A 67 2.36 -4.05 5.60
CA CYS A 67 3.63 -4.73 5.37
C CYS A 67 4.69 -3.78 4.80
N ILE A 68 4.24 -2.74 4.07
CA ILE A 68 5.07 -1.79 3.31
C ILE A 68 5.42 -0.54 4.14
N MET A 69 4.52 -0.11 5.04
CA MET A 69 4.72 0.98 6.02
C MET A 69 5.47 0.51 7.26
#